data_AF-A0A822AL82-F1
#
_entry.id   AF-A0A822AL82-F1
#
_cell.length_a   1.000
_cell.length_b   1.000
_cell.length_c   1.000
_cell.angle_alpha   90.00
_cell.angle_beta   90.00
_cell.angle_gamma   90.00
#
_symmetry.space_group_name_H-M   'P 1'
#
loop_
_entity.id
_entity.type
_entity.pdbx_description
1 polymer ?
#
loop_
_entity_poly.entity_id
_entity_poly.type
_entity_poly.pdbx_seq_one_letter_code
_entity_poly.pdbx_strand_id
1 'polypeptide(L)'
;ARPFLYVDGSIDLHVLRQFMISEWKLQSANIVIPVLSGVTNHKPFKNQKMTESLRNGIQNAANASEVWFITNGIDAGIPQLIGSAFREEIALRQADDAWAIQMGRPPKPRKILVLIGVVCDDEIKDLIDLRSPKDKTKM
;
A
#
# COMPACT_ATOMS: atom_id res chain seq x y z
N ALA A 1 7.37 -6.55 -11.72
CA ALA A 1 6.40 -5.43 -11.83
C ALA A 1 5.25 -5.70 -10.87
N ARG A 2 4.66 -4.68 -10.23
CA ARG A 2 3.38 -4.86 -9.51
C ARG A 2 2.26 -4.85 -10.56
N PRO A 3 1.41 -5.87 -10.63
CA PRO A 3 0.33 -5.88 -11.61
C PRO A 3 -0.61 -4.70 -11.33
N PHE A 4 -1.07 -4.04 -12.39
CA PHE A 4 -2.16 -3.07 -12.31
C PHE A 4 -3.26 -3.50 -13.27
N LEU A 5 -4.49 -3.10 -12.97
CA LEU A 5 -5.66 -3.36 -13.80
C LEU A 5 -6.42 -2.03 -13.94
N TYR A 6 -6.70 -1.65 -15.18
CA TYR A 6 -7.66 -0.61 -15.47
C TYR A 6 -9.05 -1.23 -15.46
N VAL A 7 -9.98 -0.67 -14.68
CA VAL A 7 -11.35 -1.13 -14.61
C VAL A 7 -12.29 0.03 -14.86
N ASP A 8 -13.32 -0.23 -15.68
CA ASP A 8 -14.43 0.69 -15.83
C ASP A 8 -15.29 0.71 -14.54
N GLY A 9 -15.90 1.85 -14.23
CA GLY A 9 -16.73 2.02 -13.05
C GLY A 9 -17.97 1.13 -13.00
N SER A 10 -18.36 0.50 -14.13
CA SER A 10 -19.48 -0.43 -14.21
C SER A 10 -19.13 -1.89 -13.88
N ILE A 11 -17.85 -2.21 -13.63
CA ILE A 11 -17.44 -3.59 -13.35
C ILE A 11 -18.11 -4.15 -12.09
N ASP A 12 -18.58 -5.40 -12.17
CA ASP A 12 -19.06 -6.11 -10.99
C ASP A 12 -17.89 -6.38 -10.02
N LEU A 13 -18.03 -5.90 -8.79
CA LEU A 13 -17.04 -6.09 -7.72
C LEU A 13 -16.82 -7.57 -7.38
N HIS A 14 -17.81 -8.44 -7.61
CA HIS A 14 -17.65 -9.88 -7.42
C HIS A 14 -16.67 -10.46 -8.43
N VAL A 15 -16.79 -10.06 -9.70
CA VAL A 15 -15.88 -10.47 -10.78
C VAL A 15 -14.47 -9.95 -10.48
N LEU A 16 -14.33 -8.69 -10.07
CA LEU A 16 -13.04 -8.11 -9.71
C LEU A 16 -12.39 -8.85 -8.52
N ARG A 17 -13.17 -9.15 -7.47
CA ARG A 17 -12.69 -9.94 -6.34
C ARG A 17 -12.24 -11.33 -6.77
N GLN A 18 -13.01 -12.01 -7.60
CA GLN A 18 -12.68 -13.35 -8.08
C GLN A 18 -11.37 -13.31 -8.89
N PHE A 19 -11.22 -12.34 -9.79
CA PHE A 19 -9.99 -12.13 -10.55
C PHE A 19 -8.77 -11.90 -9.65
N MET A 20 -8.88 -11.05 -8.62
CA MET A 20 -7.79 -10.82 -7.68
C MET A 20 -7.37 -12.11 -6.92
N ILE A 21 -8.33 -12.96 -6.58
CA ILE A 21 -8.04 -14.23 -5.87
C ILE A 21 -7.49 -15.28 -6.84
N SER A 22 -8.09 -15.43 -8.03
CA SER A 22 -7.76 -16.50 -8.98
C SER A 22 -6.51 -16.19 -9.80
N GLU A 23 -6.40 -14.99 -10.34
CA GLU A 23 -5.33 -14.62 -11.28
C GLU A 23 -4.13 -14.03 -10.53
N TRP A 24 -4.38 -13.14 -9.58
CA TRP A 24 -3.29 -12.53 -8.79
C TRP A 24 -2.91 -13.35 -7.56
N LYS A 25 -3.57 -14.48 -7.32
CA LYS A 25 -3.31 -15.40 -6.21
C LYS A 25 -3.32 -14.70 -4.85
N LEU A 26 -4.13 -13.65 -4.71
CA LEU A 26 -4.30 -12.98 -3.42
C LEU A 26 -5.06 -13.89 -2.47
N GLN A 27 -4.55 -14.02 -1.26
CA GLN A 27 -5.25 -14.70 -0.19
C GLN A 27 -6.51 -13.92 0.19
N SER A 28 -7.65 -14.60 0.38
CA SER A 28 -8.87 -13.95 0.86
C SER A 28 -8.61 -13.23 2.19
N ALA A 29 -9.05 -11.98 2.28
CA ALA A 29 -8.98 -11.23 3.53
C ALA A 29 -10.01 -11.73 4.54
N ASN A 30 -9.61 -11.79 5.81
CA ASN A 30 -10.54 -11.83 6.94
C ASN A 30 -10.90 -10.41 7.40
N ILE A 31 -10.03 -9.44 7.14
CA ILE A 31 -10.21 -8.02 7.52
C ILE A 31 -9.78 -7.13 6.35
N VAL A 32 -10.60 -6.13 6.04
CA VAL A 32 -10.24 -5.07 5.09
C VAL A 32 -10.12 -3.76 5.84
N ILE A 33 -8.99 -3.08 5.69
CA ILE A 33 -8.72 -1.77 6.29
C ILE A 33 -8.66 -0.74 5.16
N PRO A 34 -9.78 -0.02 4.88
CA PRO A 34 -9.75 1.10 3.96
C PRO A 34 -9.10 2.30 4.64
N VAL A 35 -8.14 2.91 3.94
CA VAL A 35 -7.45 4.12 4.39
C VAL A 35 -7.83 5.26 3.47
N LEU A 36 -8.64 6.15 4.03
CA LEU A 36 -9.13 7.33 3.35
C LEU A 36 -8.21 8.52 3.64
N SER A 37 -7.69 9.13 2.59
CA SER A 37 -6.92 10.38 2.68
C SER A 37 -7.22 11.24 1.46
N GLY A 38 -7.26 12.55 1.63
CA GLY A 38 -7.23 13.47 0.49
C GLY A 38 -5.97 13.27 -0.35
N VAL A 39 -5.93 13.76 -1.58
CA VAL A 39 -4.78 13.61 -2.50
C VAL A 39 -3.82 14.82 -2.46
N THR A 40 -4.24 15.90 -1.81
CA THR A 40 -3.48 17.15 -1.65
C THR A 40 -3.51 17.65 -0.21
N ASN A 41 -2.67 18.65 0.11
CA ASN A 41 -2.67 19.37 1.38
C ASN A 41 -2.46 18.48 2.62
N HIS A 42 -1.69 17.42 2.48
CA HIS A 42 -1.30 16.57 3.60
C HIS A 42 -0.45 17.35 4.60
N LYS A 43 -0.88 17.36 5.86
CA LYS A 43 -0.05 17.84 6.96
C LYS A 43 0.59 16.64 7.65
N PRO A 44 1.91 16.66 7.88
CA PRO A 44 2.55 15.60 8.64
C PRO A 44 1.97 15.58 10.06
N PHE A 45 2.02 14.41 10.71
CA PHE A 45 1.80 14.36 12.15
C PHE A 45 2.78 15.30 12.84
N LYS A 46 2.28 16.17 13.73
CA LYS A 46 3.14 17.09 14.50
C LYS A 46 4.12 16.36 15.41
N ASN A 47 3.80 15.12 15.78
CA ASN A 47 4.56 14.32 16.72
C ASN A 47 5.10 13.06 16.02
N GLN A 48 6.42 12.94 15.94
CA GLN A 48 7.09 11.79 15.35
C GLN A 48 6.71 10.46 16.02
N LYS A 49 6.46 10.46 17.33
CA LYS A 49 6.01 9.26 18.06
C LYS A 49 4.67 8.74 17.55
N MET A 50 3.79 9.62 17.04
CA MET A 50 2.51 9.20 16.45
C MET A 50 2.72 8.53 15.10
N THR A 51 3.61 9.08 14.27
CA THR A 51 4.00 8.46 13.00
C THR A 51 4.58 7.07 13.22
N GLU A 52 5.48 6.93 14.21
CA GLU A 52 6.07 5.65 14.58
C GLU A 52 5.03 4.66 15.11
N SER A 53 4.13 5.12 15.98
CA SER A 53 3.05 4.27 16.52
C SER A 53 2.10 3.79 15.44
N LEU A 54 1.71 4.66 14.49
CA LEU A 54 0.88 4.29 13.35
C LEU A 54 1.58 3.25 12.46
N ARG A 55 2.85 3.49 12.12
CA ARG A 55 3.67 2.57 11.34
C ARG A 55 3.77 1.19 12.01
N ASN A 56 4.08 1.14 13.30
CA ASN A 56 4.17 -0.11 14.05
C ASN A 56 2.80 -0.81 14.11
N GLY A 57 1.70 -0.06 14.29
CA GLY A 57 0.35 -0.60 14.26
C GLY A 57 -0.02 -1.24 12.93
N ILE A 58 0.36 -0.62 11.80
CA ILE A 58 0.16 -1.16 10.46
C ILE A 58 0.92 -2.48 10.29
N GLN A 59 2.20 -2.52 10.67
CA GLN A 59 3.03 -3.71 10.58
C GLN A 59 2.49 -4.85 11.46
N ASN A 60 2.09 -4.53 12.69
CA ASN A 60 1.49 -5.51 13.60
C ASN A 60 0.19 -6.09 13.05
N ALA A 61 -0.69 -5.23 12.51
CA ALA A 61 -1.96 -5.66 11.93
C ALA A 61 -1.75 -6.56 10.70
N ALA A 62 -0.84 -6.16 9.79
CA ALA A 62 -0.52 -6.92 8.59
C ALA A 62 0.14 -8.28 8.90
N ASN A 63 0.82 -8.41 10.04
CA ASN A 63 1.43 -9.65 10.50
C ASN A 63 0.48 -10.56 11.30
N ALA A 64 -0.50 -9.99 12.01
CA ALA A 64 -1.35 -10.73 12.93
C ALA A 64 -2.48 -11.51 12.23
N SER A 65 -2.98 -11.01 11.10
CA SER A 65 -4.14 -11.62 10.41
C SER A 65 -4.07 -11.42 8.90
N GLU A 66 -4.99 -12.05 8.19
CA GLU A 66 -5.14 -11.92 6.74
C GLU A 66 -5.86 -10.60 6.42
N VAL A 67 -5.09 -9.51 6.47
CA VAL A 67 -5.59 -8.15 6.27
C VAL A 67 -5.29 -7.67 4.86
N TRP A 68 -6.26 -7.03 4.21
CA TRP A 68 -6.01 -6.18 3.05
C TRP A 68 -6.04 -4.72 3.46
N PHE A 69 -4.93 -4.01 3.21
CA PHE A 69 -4.92 -2.55 3.27
C PHE A 69 -5.31 -2.01 1.90
N ILE A 70 -6.30 -1.12 1.87
CA ILE A 70 -6.74 -0.46 0.63
C ILE A 70 -6.50 1.04 0.79
N THR A 71 -5.72 1.63 -0.11
CA THR A 71 -5.43 3.08 -0.14
C THR A 71 -5.81 3.65 -1.50
N ASN A 72 -5.73 4.98 -1.65
CA ASN A 72 -5.88 5.62 -2.96
C ASN A 72 -4.68 5.39 -3.91
N GLY A 73 -3.68 4.58 -3.54
CA GLY A 73 -2.53 4.24 -4.38
C GLY A 73 -1.52 5.37 -4.64
N ILE A 74 -1.77 6.59 -4.19
CA ILE A 74 -0.91 7.76 -4.45
C ILE A 74 0.23 7.79 -3.42
N ASP A 75 1.48 7.96 -3.86
CA ASP A 75 2.64 8.07 -2.96
C ASP A 75 2.74 9.48 -2.33
N ALA A 76 1.72 9.85 -1.57
CA ALA A 76 1.65 11.08 -0.79
C ALA A 76 0.87 10.85 0.51
N GLY A 77 1.18 11.62 1.55
CA GLY A 77 0.43 11.62 2.81
C GLY A 77 0.43 10.28 3.56
N ILE A 78 -0.76 9.82 3.99
CA ILE A 78 -0.92 8.57 4.74
C ILE A 78 -0.62 7.31 3.90
N PRO A 79 -1.07 7.20 2.63
CA PRO A 79 -0.68 6.11 1.75
C PRO A 79 0.85 5.94 1.60
N GLN A 80 1.61 7.05 1.52
CA GLN A 80 3.07 7.01 1.49
C GLN A 80 3.63 6.40 2.78
N LEU A 81 3.10 6.79 3.95
CA LEU A 81 3.51 6.25 5.24
C LEU A 81 3.23 4.74 5.33
N ILE A 82 2.07 4.29 4.87
CA ILE A 82 1.72 2.85 4.80
C ILE A 82 2.65 2.12 3.84
N GLY A 83 2.88 2.69 2.65
CA GLY A 83 3.80 2.12 1.66
C GLY A 83 5.22 1.95 2.22
N SER A 84 5.71 2.92 2.99
CA SER A 84 6.98 2.83 3.71
C SER A 84 6.98 1.73 4.76
N ALA A 85 5.93 1.65 5.61
CA ALA A 85 5.79 0.60 6.62
C ALA A 85 5.86 -0.81 6.00
N PHE A 86 5.21 -1.01 4.85
CA PHE A 86 5.24 -2.27 4.11
C PHE A 86 6.62 -2.56 3.50
N ARG A 87 7.29 -1.57 2.92
CA ARG A 87 8.66 -1.74 2.38
C ARG A 87 9.64 -2.17 3.46
N GLU A 88 9.58 -1.53 4.62
CA GLU A 88 10.42 -1.86 5.77
C GLU A 88 10.16 -3.28 6.27
N GLU A 89 8.88 -3.66 6.42
CA GLU A 89 8.52 -5.02 6.82
C GLU A 89 9.02 -6.06 5.81
N ILE A 90 8.89 -5.81 4.51
CA ILE A 90 9.43 -6.71 3.48
C ILE A 90 10.95 -6.85 3.60
N ALA A 91 11.67 -5.75 3.80
CA ALA A 91 13.12 -5.76 3.96
C ALA A 91 13.55 -6.53 5.21
N LEU A 92 12.83 -6.36 6.33
CA LEU A 92 13.08 -7.11 7.57
C LEU A 92 12.88 -8.61 7.35
N ARG A 93 11.79 -9.01 6.71
CA ARG A 93 11.52 -10.43 6.41
C ARG A 93 12.60 -11.06 5.52
N GLN A 94 13.08 -10.31 4.52
CA GLN A 94 14.15 -10.76 3.63
C GLN A 94 15.48 -10.94 4.38
N ALA A 95 15.82 -10.02 5.27
CA ALA A 95 17.01 -10.12 6.11
C ALA A 95 16.94 -11.33 7.05
N ASP A 96 15.80 -11.53 7.71
CA ASP A 96 15.55 -12.70 8.58
C ASP A 96 15.67 -14.02 7.80
N ASP A 97 15.13 -14.08 6.59
CA ASP A 97 15.19 -15.28 5.74
C ASP A 97 16.61 -15.57 5.27
N ALA A 98 17.35 -14.55 4.86
CA ALA A 98 18.76 -14.68 4.49
C ALA A 98 19.58 -15.22 5.67
N TRP A 99 19.35 -14.71 6.87
CA TRP A 99 20.02 -15.17 8.08
C TRP A 99 19.66 -16.62 8.43
N ALA A 100 18.37 -16.99 8.35
CA ALA A 100 17.94 -18.36 8.60
C ALA A 100 18.63 -19.35 7.65
N ILE A 101 18.68 -19.02 6.35
CA ILE A 101 19.34 -19.83 5.32
C ILE A 101 20.84 -19.96 5.63
N GLN A 102 21.52 -18.86 5.98
CA GLN A 102 22.94 -18.89 6.34
C GLN A 102 23.22 -19.82 7.53
N MET A 103 22.29 -19.91 8.47
CA MET A 103 22.39 -20.77 9.66
C MET A 103 21.90 -22.21 9.42
N GLY A 104 21.58 -22.59 8.18
CA GLY A 104 21.06 -23.92 7.84
C GLY A 104 19.64 -24.18 8.36
N ARG A 105 18.85 -23.12 8.60
CA ARG A 105 17.46 -23.19 9.08
C ARG A 105 16.49 -22.82 7.96
N PRO A 106 15.30 -23.41 7.93
CA PRO A 106 14.26 -22.98 6.99
C PRO A 106 13.74 -21.58 7.36
N PRO A 107 13.43 -20.73 6.37
CA PRO A 107 12.68 -19.49 6.58
C PRO A 107 11.39 -19.70 7.36
N LYS A 108 11.01 -18.73 8.19
CA LYS A 108 9.76 -18.78 8.95
C LYS A 108 8.57 -18.61 8.01
N PRO A 109 7.50 -19.42 8.12
CA PRO A 109 6.27 -19.14 7.39
C PRO A 109 5.68 -17.81 7.85
N ARG A 110 5.34 -16.93 6.90
CA ARG A 110 4.73 -15.61 7.17
C ARG A 110 3.49 -15.40 6.32
N LYS A 111 2.55 -14.61 6.82
CA LYS A 111 1.36 -14.20 6.07
C LYS A 111 1.74 -13.28 4.91
N ILE A 112 1.03 -13.38 3.80
CA ILE A 112 1.25 -12.51 2.64
C ILE A 112 0.80 -11.10 3.02
N LEU A 113 1.67 -10.12 2.77
CA LEU A 113 1.34 -8.71 2.94
C LEU A 113 0.56 -8.22 1.73
N VAL A 114 -0.66 -7.73 1.93
CA VAL A 114 -1.52 -7.23 0.85
C VAL A 114 -1.82 -5.75 1.04
N LEU A 115 -1.30 -4.95 0.11
CA LEU A 115 -1.56 -3.51 -0.01
C LEU A 115 -2.07 -3.23 -1.42
N ILE A 116 -3.31 -2.76 -1.51
CA ILE A 116 -4.02 -2.46 -2.76
C ILE A 116 -4.14 -0.94 -2.88
N GLY A 117 -3.73 -0.39 -4.02
CA GLY A 117 -4.00 0.99 -4.38
C GLY A 117 -5.14 1.04 -5.40
N VAL A 118 -6.19 1.81 -5.11
CA VAL A 118 -7.30 2.09 -6.03
C VAL A 118 -7.29 3.59 -6.30
N VAL A 119 -7.08 3.98 -7.55
CA VAL A 119 -6.96 5.39 -7.93
C VAL A 119 -7.87 5.68 -9.12
N CYS A 120 -8.54 6.83 -9.09
CA CYS A 120 -9.33 7.29 -10.22
C CYS A 120 -8.45 8.03 -11.23
N ASP A 121 -8.78 7.94 -12.52
CA ASP A 121 -8.04 8.63 -13.58
C ASP A 121 -7.93 10.14 -13.34
N ASP A 122 -8.98 10.76 -12.82
CA ASP A 122 -9.01 12.19 -12.54
C ASP A 122 -8.02 12.58 -11.43
N GLU A 123 -7.84 11.73 -10.41
CA GLU A 123 -6.84 11.95 -9.36
C GLU A 123 -5.40 11.79 -9.90
N ILE A 124 -5.20 10.90 -10.88
CA ILE A 124 -3.91 10.78 -11.57
C ILE A 124 -3.61 12.04 -12.39
N LYS A 125 -4.61 12.55 -13.14
CA LYS A 125 -4.46 13.79 -13.93
C LYS A 125 -4.13 14.97 -13.03
N ASP A 126 -4.87 15.15 -11.95
CA ASP A 126 -4.60 16.20 -10.96
C ASP A 126 -3.16 16.13 -10.44
N LEU A 127 -2.66 14.91 -10.16
CA LEU A 127 -1.29 14.71 -9.70
C LEU A 127 -0.24 15.05 -10.77
N ILE A 128 -0.50 14.74 -12.03
CA ILE A 128 0.37 15.09 -13.17
C ILE A 128 0.37 16.60 -13.40
N ASP A 129 -0.79 17.24 -13.34
CA ASP A 129 -0.94 18.68 -13.54
C ASP A 129 -0.30 19.48 -12.39
N LEU A 130 -0.39 18.99 -11.15
CA LEU A 130 0.31 19.57 -10.00
C LEU A 130 1.84 19.46 -10.10
N ARG A 131 2.35 18.41 -10.76
CA ARG A 131 3.79 18.21 -11.00
C ARG A 131 4.31 18.92 -12.24
N SER A 132 3.41 19.34 -13.12
CA SER A 132 3.76 20.15 -14.28
C SER A 132 4.14 21.55 -13.79
N PRO A 133 5.38 22.03 -14.04
CA PRO A 133 5.76 23.37 -13.66
C PRO A 133 4.85 24.36 -14.38
N LYS A 134 3.95 25.02 -13.63
CA LYS A 134 3.23 26.19 -14.16
C LYS A 134 4.30 27.16 -14.66
N ASP A 135 4.19 27.54 -15.92
CA ASP A 135 5.06 28.52 -16.58
C ASP A 135 5.48 29.61 -15.60
N LYS A 136 6.77 29.61 -15.25
CA LYS A 136 7.44 30.78 -14.66
C LYS A 136 7.60 31.83 -15.76
N THR A 137 6.50 32.32 -16.29
CA THR A 137 6.51 33.47 -17.21
C THR A 137 5.14 34.14 -17.18
N LYS A 138 4.93 35.02 -16.20
CA LYS A 138 4.43 36.38 -16.42
C LYS A 138 4.36 37.16 -15.11
N MET A 139 4.97 38.36 -15.18
CA MET A 139 5.03 39.49 -14.23
C MET A 139 6.14 39.45 -13.19
#